data_AF-A0A7S2JKR4-F1
#
_entry.id   AF-A0A7S2JKR4-F1
#
_cell.length_a   1.000
_cell.length_b   1.000
_cell.length_c   1.000
_cell.angle_alpha   90.00
_cell.angle_beta   90.00
_cell.angle_gamma   90.00
#
_symmetry.space_group_name_H-M   'P 1'
#
loop_
_entity.id
_entity.type
_entity.pdbx_description
1 polymer ?
#
loop_
_entity_poly.entity_id
_entity_poly.type
_entity_poly.pdbx_seq_one_letter_code
_entity_poly.pdbx_strand_id
1 'polypeptide(L)'
;RSREERQQAREEEIRQYAQEIIEKARHAQEELGAEVGQLPTRVKAVASGHTELVAEQPRHKKKLALRKVPNEAALADDYKVAIQSCCGRSHVFVRPNQDDVFFFATDDGLLVAGVFDGHGKDGHRVAGVVRHRVLQTLAERLPEDRLMRTDEDVRAEMEQILRETFESAHRGLAGWTADDMDVALSGAAACVAVYDVPRRCLYVASAGNVRCVFGEARPAERRNSMVGRRVKAKLHPQRLTEDHTTKNPKELSRVAAGPASFVSEGDKTDLQLICAEGSRYPGIPLTRCLGNLVAQEVGVSTEPHVSDLTVADNPNAKILVLATDGIMEVMGDMDVLQTIHQAKQANLQDGVHSVVNHAWDKWQAKAGPNGFVDDMTVCAMWLPVALVVDPDE
;
A
#
# COMPACT_ATOMS: atom_id res chain seq x y z
N ARG A 1 -9.41 -12.01 44.50
CA ARG A 1 -10.30 -11.51 43.44
C ARG A 1 -10.76 -12.66 42.57
N SER A 2 -12.07 -12.80 42.39
CA SER A 2 -12.70 -13.80 41.53
C SER A 2 -12.20 -13.65 40.10
N ARG A 3 -12.31 -14.70 39.28
CA ARG A 3 -11.90 -14.66 37.87
C ARG A 3 -12.65 -13.57 37.09
N GLU A 4 -13.90 -13.32 37.48
CA GLU A 4 -14.76 -12.27 36.94
C GLU A 4 -14.29 -10.87 37.34
N GLU A 5 -13.89 -10.65 38.60
CA GLU A 5 -13.35 -9.34 39.05
C GLU A 5 -12.04 -8.97 38.34
N ARG A 6 -11.19 -9.96 38.02
CA ARG A 6 -9.96 -9.71 37.25
C ARG A 6 -10.27 -9.41 35.78
N GLN A 7 -11.30 -10.04 35.24
CA GLN A 7 -11.73 -9.80 33.87
C GLN A 7 -12.38 -8.43 33.71
N GLN A 8 -13.25 -8.03 34.65
CA GLN A 8 -13.84 -6.69 34.67
C GLN A 8 -12.78 -5.60 34.84
N ALA A 9 -11.83 -5.76 35.77
CA ALA A 9 -10.74 -4.80 35.94
C ALA A 9 -9.89 -4.64 34.67
N ARG A 10 -9.63 -5.74 33.95
CA ARG A 10 -8.90 -5.72 32.68
C ARG A 10 -9.72 -5.07 31.56
N GLU A 11 -11.03 -5.32 31.49
CA GLU A 11 -11.92 -4.67 30.52
C GLU A 11 -12.03 -3.15 30.77
N GLU A 12 -12.00 -2.73 32.03
CA GLU A 12 -12.07 -1.33 32.44
C GLU A 12 -10.75 -0.59 32.18
N GLU A 13 -9.60 -1.22 32.43
CA GLU A 13 -8.28 -0.72 31.99
C GLU A 13 -8.21 -0.55 30.47
N ILE A 14 -8.71 -1.54 29.71
CA ILE A 14 -8.73 -1.47 28.24
C ILE A 14 -9.62 -0.31 27.77
N ARG A 15 -10.77 -0.05 28.43
CA ARG A 15 -11.66 1.07 28.09
C ARG A 15 -11.03 2.42 28.38
N GLN A 16 -10.38 2.57 29.54
CA GLN A 16 -9.69 3.82 29.90
C GLN A 16 -8.54 4.10 28.93
N TYR A 17 -7.72 3.08 28.64
CA TYR A 17 -6.66 3.19 27.65
C TYR A 17 -7.19 3.54 26.26
N ALA A 18 -8.31 2.94 25.84
CA ALA A 18 -8.97 3.29 24.58
C ALA A 18 -9.49 4.74 24.58
N GLN A 19 -10.04 5.25 25.68
CA GLN A 19 -10.50 6.64 25.79
C GLN A 19 -9.36 7.65 25.73
N GLU A 20 -8.24 7.39 26.41
CA GLU A 20 -7.04 8.23 26.32
C GLU A 20 -6.47 8.26 24.90
N ILE A 21 -6.49 7.11 24.20
CA ILE A 21 -6.12 7.04 22.78
C ILE A 21 -7.07 7.90 21.94
N ILE A 22 -8.39 7.81 22.15
CA ILE A 22 -9.41 8.58 21.41
C ILE A 22 -9.21 10.10 21.59
N GLU A 23 -8.83 10.56 22.79
CA GLU A 23 -8.68 11.99 23.07
C GLU A 23 -7.38 12.56 22.48
N LYS A 24 -6.27 11.81 22.57
CA LYS A 24 -5.01 12.14 21.89
C LYS A 24 -5.15 12.12 20.37
N ALA A 25 -5.88 11.13 19.86
CA ALA A 25 -6.29 11.03 18.47
C ALA A 25 -7.03 12.28 18.01
N ARG A 26 -8.03 12.76 18.74
CA ARG A 26 -8.82 13.95 18.32
C ARG A 26 -7.95 15.19 18.12
N HIS A 27 -6.98 15.43 19.01
CA HIS A 27 -6.02 16.54 18.85
C HIS A 27 -5.08 16.34 17.66
N ALA A 28 -4.55 15.14 17.46
CA ALA A 28 -3.73 14.81 16.29
C ALA A 28 -4.50 14.92 14.96
N GLN A 29 -5.82 14.68 14.96
CA GLN A 29 -6.67 14.83 13.78
C GLN A 29 -6.80 16.28 13.34
N GLU A 30 -6.75 17.25 14.26
CA GLU A 30 -6.77 18.67 13.92
C GLU A 30 -5.46 19.10 13.24
N GLU A 31 -4.34 18.41 13.53
CA GLU A 31 -3.02 18.64 12.91
C GLU A 31 -2.79 17.85 11.61
N LEU A 32 -3.19 16.57 11.56
CA LEU A 32 -3.15 15.73 10.34
C LEU A 32 -4.30 16.01 9.36
N GLY A 33 -5.39 16.58 9.87
CA GLY A 33 -6.58 16.98 9.12
C GLY A 33 -6.45 18.35 8.47
N ALA A 34 -5.29 19.01 8.58
CA ALA A 34 -4.91 20.06 7.64
C ALA A 34 -5.09 19.49 6.24
N GLU A 35 -6.03 20.09 5.49
CA GLU A 35 -6.44 19.62 4.18
C GLU A 35 -5.20 19.29 3.34
N VAL A 36 -5.27 18.24 2.50
CA VAL A 36 -4.35 18.15 1.34
C VAL A 36 -4.34 19.54 0.74
N GLY A 37 -3.17 20.18 0.77
CA GLY A 37 -3.00 21.58 0.38
C GLY A 37 -3.59 21.81 -1.00
N GLN A 38 -3.71 23.07 -1.42
CA GLN A 38 -4.30 23.38 -2.73
C GLN A 38 -3.56 22.60 -3.82
N LEU A 39 -4.20 21.53 -4.31
CA LEU A 39 -3.61 20.66 -5.34
C LEU A 39 -3.52 21.47 -6.64
N PRO A 40 -2.52 21.19 -7.49
CA PRO A 40 -2.43 21.77 -8.81
C PRO A 40 -3.74 21.60 -9.58
N THR A 41 -4.12 22.61 -10.37
CA THR A 41 -5.40 22.64 -11.11
C THR A 41 -5.57 21.41 -12.00
N ARG A 42 -4.46 20.92 -12.57
CA ARG A 42 -4.39 19.73 -13.41
C ARG A 42 -4.83 18.43 -12.74
N VAL A 43 -4.86 18.36 -11.41
CA VAL A 43 -5.36 17.18 -10.70
C VAL A 43 -6.89 17.17 -10.77
N LYS A 44 -7.46 16.23 -11.52
CA LYS A 44 -8.91 16.18 -11.81
C LYS A 44 -9.70 15.15 -11.01
N ALA A 45 -9.02 14.21 -10.36
CA ALA A 45 -9.65 13.22 -9.51
C ALA A 45 -8.71 12.83 -8.38
N VAL A 46 -9.24 12.70 -7.16
CA VAL A 46 -8.49 12.19 -6.01
C VAL A 46 -9.38 11.27 -5.19
N ALA A 47 -8.84 10.13 -4.80
CA ALA A 47 -9.36 9.26 -3.75
C ALA A 47 -8.25 8.99 -2.74
N SER A 48 -8.51 9.20 -1.46
CA SER A 48 -7.50 8.96 -0.40
C SER A 48 -8.16 8.28 0.79
N GLY A 49 -7.46 7.34 1.42
CA GLY A 49 -7.94 6.69 2.63
C GLY A 49 -8.17 7.71 3.75
N HIS A 50 -9.21 7.50 4.54
CA HIS A 50 -9.37 8.23 5.79
C HIS A 50 -8.52 7.55 6.87
N THR A 51 -7.61 8.31 7.48
CA THR A 51 -6.79 7.81 8.59
C THR A 51 -7.62 7.89 9.87
N GLU A 52 -8.34 6.81 10.18
CA GLU A 52 -9.04 6.65 11.44
C GLU A 52 -8.03 6.61 12.59
N LEU A 53 -8.34 7.32 13.67
CA LEU A 53 -7.45 7.44 14.84
C LEU A 53 -7.97 6.63 16.04
N VAL A 54 -9.14 6.02 15.87
CA VAL A 54 -9.81 5.21 16.88
C VAL A 54 -9.83 3.76 16.44
N ALA A 55 -9.98 2.87 17.42
CA ALA A 55 -10.04 1.44 17.17
C ALA A 55 -11.22 1.06 16.24
N GLU A 56 -10.95 0.21 15.25
CA GLU A 56 -11.93 -0.21 14.25
C GLU A 56 -12.31 -1.68 14.45
N GLN A 57 -13.55 -2.02 14.11
CA GLN A 57 -13.97 -3.42 14.15
C GLN A 57 -13.32 -4.20 13.00
N PRO A 58 -12.99 -5.49 13.19
CA PRO A 58 -12.45 -6.29 12.11
C PRO A 58 -13.38 -6.32 10.88
N ARG A 59 -12.80 -6.26 9.68
CA ARG A 59 -13.48 -6.07 8.38
C ARG A 59 -14.10 -4.70 8.16
N HIS A 60 -13.97 -3.74 9.08
CA HIS A 60 -14.42 -2.38 8.80
C HIS A 60 -13.69 -1.85 7.56
N LYS A 61 -14.46 -1.42 6.56
CA LYS A 61 -13.92 -0.84 5.33
C LYS A 61 -13.47 0.58 5.62
N LYS A 62 -12.20 0.89 5.34
CA LYS A 62 -11.67 2.25 5.38
C LYS A 62 -12.45 3.14 4.43
N LYS A 63 -12.93 4.27 4.92
CA LYS A 63 -13.61 5.27 4.10
C LYS A 63 -12.61 5.95 3.17
N LEU A 64 -13.05 6.31 1.97
CA LEU A 64 -12.27 7.12 1.04
C LEU A 64 -12.78 8.56 1.05
N ALA A 65 -11.87 9.51 1.25
CA ALA A 65 -12.09 10.91 0.96
C ALA A 65 -11.91 11.14 -0.55
N LEU A 66 -13.00 11.51 -1.22
CA LEU A 66 -13.05 11.76 -2.65
C LEU A 66 -13.06 13.27 -2.93
N ARG A 67 -12.25 13.72 -3.89
CA ARG A 67 -12.25 15.11 -4.39
C ARG A 67 -12.35 15.10 -5.91
N LYS A 68 -13.22 15.96 -6.47
CA LYS A 68 -13.51 16.04 -7.91
C LYS A 68 -13.99 14.72 -8.55
N VAL A 69 -14.39 13.74 -7.72
CA VAL A 69 -15.03 12.49 -8.13
C VAL A 69 -16.24 12.28 -7.21
N PRO A 70 -17.45 12.00 -7.74
CA PRO A 70 -18.66 12.00 -6.92
C PRO A 70 -18.76 10.80 -5.98
N ASN A 71 -18.23 9.63 -6.37
CA ASN A 71 -18.31 8.39 -5.59
C ASN A 71 -17.30 7.35 -6.12
N GLU A 72 -17.14 6.23 -5.39
CA GLU A 72 -16.26 5.13 -5.79
C GLU A 72 -16.66 4.46 -7.11
N ALA A 73 -17.95 4.49 -7.49
CA ALA A 73 -18.40 3.92 -8.77
C ALA A 73 -17.88 4.75 -9.96
N ALA A 74 -17.92 6.08 -9.87
CA ALA A 74 -17.30 6.96 -10.87
C ALA A 74 -15.78 6.74 -10.97
N LEU A 75 -15.10 6.44 -9.86
CA LEU A 75 -13.68 6.07 -9.92
C LEU A 75 -13.45 4.79 -10.76
N ALA A 76 -14.30 3.77 -10.58
CA ALA A 76 -14.24 2.53 -11.34
C ALA A 76 -14.68 2.69 -12.81
N ASP A 77 -15.63 3.57 -13.08
CA ASP A 77 -16.16 3.79 -14.42
C ASP A 77 -15.27 4.72 -15.25
N ASP A 78 -14.81 5.83 -14.69
CA ASP A 78 -14.09 6.87 -15.43
C ASP A 78 -12.59 6.56 -15.51
N TYR A 79 -12.01 6.08 -14.40
CA TYR A 79 -10.57 5.85 -14.28
C TYR A 79 -10.18 4.38 -14.28
N LYS A 80 -11.17 3.48 -14.27
CA LYS A 80 -10.96 2.03 -14.23
C LYS A 80 -10.12 1.59 -13.03
N VAL A 81 -10.36 2.26 -11.89
CA VAL A 81 -9.67 2.03 -10.62
C VAL A 81 -10.67 1.60 -9.55
N ALA A 82 -10.33 0.58 -8.77
CA ALA A 82 -11.05 0.24 -7.54
C ALA A 82 -10.09 0.09 -6.38
N ILE A 83 -10.56 0.50 -5.20
CA ILE A 83 -9.77 0.50 -3.96
C ILE A 83 -10.61 -0.16 -2.88
N GLN A 84 -9.98 -1.01 -2.08
CA GLN A 84 -10.56 -1.47 -0.82
C GLN A 84 -9.45 -1.65 0.21
N SER A 85 -9.68 -1.10 1.39
CA SER A 85 -8.86 -1.31 2.59
C SER A 85 -9.77 -1.72 3.73
N CYS A 86 -9.38 -2.77 4.46
CA CYS A 86 -10.17 -3.33 5.55
C CYS A 86 -9.30 -3.56 6.79
N CYS A 87 -9.84 -3.18 7.96
CA CYS A 87 -9.20 -3.47 9.24
C CYS A 87 -9.09 -4.99 9.45
N GLY A 88 -7.91 -5.44 9.86
CA GLY A 88 -7.61 -6.78 10.28
C GLY A 88 -8.18 -7.11 11.67
N ARG A 89 -7.61 -8.14 12.29
CA ARG A 89 -7.95 -8.61 13.63
C ARG A 89 -6.69 -8.93 14.41
N SER A 90 -6.48 -8.24 15.52
CA SER A 90 -5.52 -8.66 16.55
C SER A 90 -6.24 -9.41 17.68
N HIS A 91 -5.55 -10.38 18.28
CA HIS A 91 -6.06 -11.15 19.42
C HIS A 91 -5.77 -10.47 20.77
N VAL A 92 -4.96 -9.41 20.77
CA VAL A 92 -4.48 -8.73 21.99
C VAL A 92 -5.26 -7.45 22.27
N PHE A 93 -5.55 -6.66 21.25
CA PHE A 93 -6.27 -5.39 21.37
C PHE A 93 -6.95 -5.03 20.04
N VAL A 94 -7.96 -4.17 20.11
CA VAL A 94 -8.58 -3.56 18.93
C VAL A 94 -7.76 -2.34 18.55
N ARG A 95 -7.42 -2.19 17.28
CA ARG A 95 -6.57 -1.13 16.75
C ARG A 95 -7.23 -0.45 15.54
N PRO A 96 -6.86 0.79 15.19
CA PRO A 96 -7.20 1.34 13.87
C PRO A 96 -6.54 0.52 12.76
N ASN A 97 -7.14 0.52 11.58
CA ASN A 97 -6.52 -0.02 10.39
C ASN A 97 -5.28 0.80 10.04
N GLN A 98 -4.11 0.14 10.07
CA GLN A 98 -2.82 0.81 9.88
C GLN A 98 -2.42 0.98 8.41
N ASP A 99 -3.13 0.32 7.50
CA ASP A 99 -2.94 0.55 6.06
C ASP A 99 -3.49 1.91 5.63
N ASP A 100 -2.93 2.47 4.57
CA ASP A 100 -3.47 3.63 3.90
C ASP A 100 -3.29 3.55 2.38
N VAL A 101 -4.01 4.41 1.66
CA VAL A 101 -4.05 4.36 0.19
C VAL A 101 -4.36 5.72 -0.39
N PHE A 102 -3.85 6.00 -1.58
CA PHE A 102 -4.40 7.07 -2.42
C PHE A 102 -4.41 6.69 -3.90
N PHE A 103 -5.23 7.42 -4.63
CA PHE A 103 -5.22 7.53 -6.07
C PHE A 103 -5.43 9.00 -6.47
N PHE A 104 -4.76 9.47 -7.51
CA PHE A 104 -5.16 10.67 -8.23
C PHE A 104 -4.92 10.53 -9.73
N ALA A 105 -5.65 11.34 -10.50
CA ALA A 105 -5.47 11.46 -11.94
C ALA A 105 -5.30 12.92 -12.35
N THR A 106 -4.51 13.14 -13.40
CA THR A 106 -4.31 14.47 -14.00
C THR A 106 -5.02 14.60 -15.35
N ASP A 107 -5.28 15.83 -15.78
CA ASP A 107 -5.84 16.17 -17.10
C ASP A 107 -4.96 15.66 -18.25
N ASP A 108 -3.64 15.77 -18.11
CA ASP A 108 -2.62 15.38 -19.06
C ASP A 108 -2.37 13.85 -19.14
N GLY A 109 -3.09 13.05 -18.32
CA GLY A 109 -3.13 11.59 -18.45
C GLY A 109 -2.17 10.79 -17.58
N LEU A 110 -1.75 11.32 -16.42
CA LEU A 110 -1.12 10.52 -15.38
C LEU A 110 -2.18 9.90 -14.46
N LEU A 111 -2.02 8.61 -14.17
CA LEU A 111 -2.75 7.90 -13.12
C LEU A 111 -1.76 7.50 -12.04
N VAL A 112 -1.96 7.97 -10.82
CA VAL A 112 -1.01 7.76 -9.71
C VAL A 112 -1.71 7.07 -8.57
N ALA A 113 -1.17 5.96 -8.09
CA ALA A 113 -1.67 5.23 -6.93
C ALA A 113 -0.55 4.99 -5.93
N GLY A 114 -0.87 5.07 -4.64
CA GLY A 114 0.03 4.72 -3.55
C GLY A 114 -0.67 3.84 -2.52
N VAL A 115 -0.01 2.80 -2.03
CA VAL A 115 -0.48 1.93 -0.95
C VAL A 115 0.59 1.88 0.15
N PHE A 116 0.13 1.98 1.39
CA PHE A 116 0.97 2.14 2.58
C PHE A 116 0.53 1.12 3.63
N ASP A 117 1.49 0.51 4.30
CA ASP A 117 1.27 -0.50 5.33
C ASP A 117 1.99 -0.03 6.60
N GLY A 118 1.19 0.49 7.53
CA GLY A 118 1.66 1.08 8.77
C GLY A 118 1.94 0.03 9.84
N HIS A 119 3.02 0.20 10.59
CA HIS A 119 3.38 -0.68 11.70
C HIS A 119 3.85 0.12 12.92
N GLY A 120 3.96 -0.55 14.06
CA GLY A 120 4.22 0.08 15.35
C GLY A 120 2.96 0.72 15.93
N LYS A 121 3.08 1.32 17.12
CA LYS A 121 1.90 1.80 17.87
C LYS A 121 1.13 2.91 17.15
N ASP A 122 1.83 3.77 16.42
CA ASP A 122 1.29 4.91 15.67
C ASP A 122 1.35 4.67 14.15
N GLY A 123 1.47 3.42 13.70
CA GLY A 123 1.67 3.10 12.27
C GLY A 123 0.59 3.66 11.35
N HIS A 124 -0.67 3.70 11.79
CA HIS A 124 -1.78 4.30 11.05
C HIS A 124 -1.55 5.81 10.79
N ARG A 125 -1.02 6.54 11.77
CA ARG A 125 -0.72 7.97 11.64
C ARG A 125 0.50 8.21 10.78
N VAL A 126 1.56 7.40 10.94
CA VAL A 126 2.75 7.47 10.09
C VAL A 126 2.39 7.18 8.63
N ALA A 127 1.61 6.13 8.36
CA ALA A 127 1.10 5.82 7.03
C ALA A 127 0.26 6.97 6.45
N GLY A 128 -0.61 7.59 7.27
CA GLY A 128 -1.40 8.76 6.89
C GLY A 128 -0.56 9.99 6.50
N VAL A 129 0.48 10.33 7.28
CA VAL A 129 1.41 11.43 6.98
C VAL A 129 2.21 11.12 5.70
N VAL A 130 2.77 9.91 5.61
CA VAL A 130 3.54 9.48 4.43
C VAL A 130 2.67 9.55 3.18
N ARG A 131 1.48 8.97 3.21
CA ARG A 131 0.50 9.04 2.11
C ARG A 131 0.23 10.49 1.68
N HIS A 132 -0.06 11.38 2.63
CA HIS A 132 -0.33 12.79 2.33
C HIS A 132 0.86 13.47 1.63
N ARG A 133 2.06 13.32 2.19
CA ARG A 133 3.27 13.95 1.64
C ARG A 133 3.64 13.41 0.26
N VAL A 134 3.53 12.09 0.07
CA VAL A 134 3.78 11.45 -1.22
C VAL A 134 2.80 11.96 -2.27
N LEU A 135 1.50 11.97 -1.96
CA LEU A 135 0.47 12.48 -2.87
C LEU A 135 0.76 13.93 -3.27
N GLN A 136 0.97 14.81 -2.29
CA GLN A 136 1.20 16.23 -2.54
C GLN A 136 2.46 16.45 -3.38
N THR A 137 3.58 15.82 -2.99
CA THR A 137 4.86 15.97 -3.70
C THR A 137 4.74 15.52 -5.16
N LEU A 138 4.07 14.40 -5.43
CA LEU A 138 3.90 13.91 -6.80
C LEU A 138 2.95 14.79 -7.62
N ALA A 139 1.85 15.24 -7.03
CA ALA A 139 0.93 16.15 -7.70
C ALA A 139 1.65 17.43 -8.16
N GLU A 140 2.55 17.96 -7.33
CA GLU A 140 3.32 19.18 -7.60
C GLU A 140 4.51 18.95 -8.55
N ARG A 141 5.19 17.80 -8.47
CA ARG A 141 6.51 17.62 -9.12
C ARG A 141 6.51 16.80 -10.40
N LEU A 142 5.47 16.01 -10.68
CA LEU A 142 5.44 15.19 -11.90
C LEU A 142 5.44 16.09 -13.16
N PRO A 143 6.30 15.81 -14.16
CA PRO A 143 6.59 16.73 -15.25
C PRO A 143 5.39 16.93 -16.20
N GLU A 144 4.99 18.20 -16.39
CA GLU A 144 3.91 18.61 -17.30
C GLU A 144 4.36 18.63 -18.76
N ASP A 145 5.62 18.99 -19.02
CA ASP A 145 6.21 19.06 -20.36
C ASP A 145 6.61 17.68 -20.92
N ARG A 146 6.36 16.61 -20.17
CA ARG A 146 6.81 15.26 -20.50
C ARG A 146 6.41 14.84 -21.89
N LEU A 147 5.24 15.22 -22.41
CA LEU A 147 4.78 14.80 -23.75
C LEU A 147 5.68 15.32 -24.89
N MET A 148 6.49 16.35 -24.64
CA MET A 148 7.40 16.95 -25.62
C MET A 148 8.84 16.43 -25.55
N ARG A 149 9.13 15.48 -24.65
CA ARG A 149 10.48 15.01 -24.33
C ARG A 149 10.75 13.59 -24.82
N THR A 150 12.00 13.12 -24.73
CA THR A 150 12.33 11.72 -25.06
C THR A 150 11.82 10.75 -23.98
N ASP A 151 11.75 9.45 -24.27
CA ASP A 151 11.39 8.44 -23.26
C ASP A 151 12.50 8.29 -22.21
N GLU A 152 13.75 8.40 -22.62
CA GLU A 152 14.92 8.33 -21.74
C GLU A 152 14.96 9.47 -20.72
N ASP A 153 14.73 10.72 -21.17
CA ASP A 153 14.77 11.89 -20.29
C ASP A 153 13.64 11.84 -19.25
N VAL A 154 12.44 11.44 -19.67
CA VAL A 154 11.28 11.32 -18.77
C VAL A 154 11.50 10.17 -17.79
N ARG A 155 12.06 9.03 -18.23
CA ARG A 155 12.38 7.90 -17.33
C ARG A 155 13.36 8.32 -16.23
N ALA A 156 14.46 8.99 -16.59
CA ALA A 156 15.47 9.40 -15.63
C ALA A 156 14.92 10.41 -14.60
N GLU A 157 14.13 11.38 -15.06
CA GLU A 157 13.50 12.36 -14.15
C GLU A 157 12.42 11.72 -13.27
N MET A 158 11.59 10.82 -13.80
CA MET A 158 10.59 10.09 -13.01
C MET A 158 11.25 9.27 -11.89
N GLU A 159 12.37 8.59 -12.18
CA GLU A 159 13.13 7.88 -11.16
C GLU A 159 13.60 8.83 -10.05
N GLN A 160 14.18 9.98 -10.43
CA GLN A 160 14.64 10.98 -9.48
C GLN A 160 13.49 11.53 -8.62
N ILE A 161 12.36 11.91 -9.24
CA ILE A 161 11.18 12.43 -8.55
C ILE A 161 10.66 11.40 -7.54
N LEU A 162 10.59 10.11 -7.90
CA LEU A 162 10.12 9.06 -7.01
C LEU A 162 11.06 8.88 -5.80
N ARG A 163 12.38 8.87 -6.01
CA ARG A 163 13.36 8.77 -4.91
C ARG A 163 13.26 9.95 -3.96
N GLU A 164 13.25 11.17 -4.50
CA GLU A 164 13.15 12.39 -3.71
C GLU A 164 11.79 12.53 -3.01
N THR A 165 10.73 11.95 -3.58
CA THR A 165 9.41 11.89 -2.94
C THR A 165 9.45 11.05 -1.66
N PHE A 166 10.08 9.87 -1.70
CA PHE A 166 10.23 9.01 -0.51
C PHE A 166 11.12 9.69 0.54
N GLU A 167 12.22 10.31 0.11
CA GLU A 167 13.11 11.05 1.00
C GLU A 167 12.39 12.24 1.66
N SER A 168 11.62 13.02 0.90
CA SER A 168 10.82 14.15 1.39
C SER A 168 9.74 13.68 2.37
N ALA A 169 9.02 12.61 2.03
CA ALA A 169 8.01 12.02 2.91
C ALA A 169 8.63 11.55 4.23
N HIS A 170 9.81 10.93 4.17
CA HIS A 170 10.53 10.51 5.36
C HIS A 170 11.01 11.70 6.21
N ARG A 171 11.68 12.69 5.60
CA ARG A 171 12.13 13.91 6.31
C ARG A 171 10.97 14.65 6.96
N GLY A 172 9.80 14.62 6.32
CA GLY A 172 8.57 15.19 6.85
C GLY A 172 8.03 14.52 8.11
N LEU A 173 8.60 13.38 8.53
CA LEU A 173 8.35 12.72 9.81
C LEU A 173 9.29 13.20 10.93
N ALA A 174 10.43 13.80 10.60
CA ALA A 174 11.45 14.18 11.58
C ALA A 174 11.03 15.31 12.53
N GLY A 175 9.98 16.06 12.18
CA GLY A 175 9.42 17.12 13.03
C GLY A 175 8.45 16.64 14.11
N TRP A 176 8.08 15.36 14.11
CA TRP A 176 7.12 14.79 15.08
C TRP A 176 7.88 14.23 16.29
N THR A 177 7.46 14.60 17.49
CA THR A 177 8.04 14.07 18.72
C THR A 177 7.25 12.86 19.22
N ALA A 178 7.81 12.07 20.14
CA ALA A 178 7.13 10.91 20.72
C ALA A 178 5.86 11.27 21.51
N ASP A 179 5.73 12.52 21.96
CA ASP A 179 4.52 13.04 22.60
C ASP A 179 3.42 13.32 21.57
N ASP A 180 3.79 13.63 20.33
CA ASP A 180 2.87 13.84 19.22
C ASP A 180 2.53 12.51 18.55
N MET A 181 3.53 11.80 18.02
CA MET A 181 3.44 10.57 17.22
C MET A 181 4.76 9.81 17.29
N ASP A 182 4.75 8.54 17.66
CA ASP A 182 5.98 7.73 17.75
C ASP A 182 6.51 7.32 16.39
N VAL A 183 7.32 8.20 15.81
CA VAL A 183 8.11 7.93 14.61
C VAL A 183 9.37 7.12 14.90
N ALA A 184 9.74 6.93 16.18
CA ALA A 184 10.95 6.20 16.56
C ALA A 184 10.77 4.69 16.35
N LEU A 185 9.61 4.15 16.71
CA LEU A 185 9.27 2.72 16.60
C LEU A 185 8.08 2.43 15.68
N SER A 186 7.40 3.45 15.17
CA SER A 186 6.35 3.29 14.15
C SER A 186 6.82 3.75 12.79
N GLY A 187 6.37 3.07 11.75
CA GLY A 187 6.78 3.30 10.38
C GLY A 187 5.70 2.88 9.39
N ALA A 188 6.02 3.02 8.11
CA ALA A 188 5.18 2.52 7.02
C ALA A 188 6.04 1.91 5.90
N ALA A 189 5.66 0.73 5.42
CA ALA A 189 6.04 0.30 4.09
C ALA A 189 5.20 1.06 3.06
N ALA A 190 5.74 1.31 1.88
CA ALA A 190 5.11 2.12 0.86
C ALA A 190 5.41 1.58 -0.54
N CYS A 191 4.41 1.62 -1.40
CA CYS A 191 4.53 1.38 -2.83
C CYS A 191 3.72 2.41 -3.60
N VAL A 192 4.34 3.02 -4.60
CA VAL A 192 3.76 4.05 -5.45
C VAL A 192 3.89 3.62 -6.90
N ALA A 193 2.84 3.79 -7.70
CA ALA A 193 2.83 3.56 -9.12
C ALA A 193 2.32 4.82 -9.86
N VAL A 194 3.06 5.25 -10.89
CA VAL A 194 2.70 6.31 -11.81
C VAL A 194 2.55 5.68 -13.19
N TYR A 195 1.33 5.64 -13.72
CA TYR A 195 1.06 5.22 -15.09
C TYR A 195 0.84 6.45 -15.97
N ASP A 196 1.75 6.67 -16.91
CA ASP A 196 1.62 7.62 -18.00
C ASP A 196 0.82 6.98 -19.13
N VAL A 197 -0.45 7.37 -19.26
CA VAL A 197 -1.37 6.81 -20.24
C VAL A 197 -0.90 7.11 -21.68
N PRO A 198 -0.60 8.38 -22.08
CA PRO A 198 -0.12 8.68 -23.42
C PRO A 198 1.14 7.91 -23.83
N ARG A 199 2.11 7.77 -22.92
CA ARG A 199 3.38 7.09 -23.19
C ARG A 199 3.30 5.57 -23.01
N ARG A 200 2.24 5.07 -22.38
CA ARG A 200 2.08 3.68 -21.94
C ARG A 200 3.25 3.23 -21.06
N CYS A 201 3.77 4.12 -20.22
CA CYS A 201 4.89 3.83 -19.33
C CYS A 201 4.41 3.79 -17.88
N LEU A 202 4.83 2.77 -17.15
CA LEU A 202 4.56 2.59 -15.73
C LEU A 202 5.85 2.76 -14.97
N TYR A 203 5.86 3.61 -13.95
CA TYR A 203 6.97 3.82 -13.02
C TYR A 203 6.52 3.39 -11.63
N VAL A 204 7.31 2.58 -10.94
CA VAL A 204 6.97 2.05 -9.62
C VAL A 204 8.12 2.29 -8.66
N ALA A 205 7.83 2.79 -7.46
CA ALA A 205 8.78 2.92 -6.38
C ALA A 205 8.26 2.23 -5.12
N SER A 206 9.09 1.43 -4.46
CA SER A 206 8.70 0.77 -3.20
C SER A 206 9.81 0.73 -2.15
N ALA A 207 9.42 0.87 -0.89
CA ALA A 207 10.24 0.62 0.30
C ALA A 207 9.42 -0.20 1.28
N GLY A 208 9.86 -1.43 1.57
CA GLY A 208 9.11 -2.43 2.35
C GLY A 208 8.52 -3.53 1.48
N ASN A 209 7.37 -4.07 1.88
CA ASN A 209 6.77 -5.30 1.33
C ASN A 209 5.37 -5.10 0.71
N VAL A 210 4.94 -3.85 0.51
CA VAL A 210 3.76 -3.55 -0.32
C VAL A 210 4.11 -3.86 -1.77
N ARG A 211 3.34 -4.74 -2.41
CA ARG A 211 3.69 -5.34 -3.70
C ARG A 211 2.91 -4.70 -4.85
N CYS A 212 3.61 -4.39 -5.94
CA CYS A 212 3.03 -4.00 -7.22
C CYS A 212 3.19 -5.13 -8.25
N VAL A 213 2.08 -5.56 -8.85
CA VAL A 213 2.04 -6.65 -9.84
C VAL A 213 1.26 -6.20 -11.06
N PHE A 214 1.89 -6.32 -12.24
CA PHE A 214 1.25 -6.15 -13.53
C PHE A 214 0.86 -7.52 -14.09
N GLY A 215 -0.35 -7.64 -14.64
CA GLY A 215 -0.85 -8.85 -15.28
C GLY A 215 -1.33 -8.56 -16.69
N GLU A 216 -0.88 -9.34 -17.67
CA GLU A 216 -1.35 -9.27 -19.06
C GLU A 216 -2.00 -10.59 -19.48
N ALA A 217 -3.24 -10.52 -20.00
CA ALA A 217 -3.94 -11.68 -20.52
C ALA A 217 -3.45 -12.01 -21.93
N ARG A 218 -2.58 -13.02 -22.05
CA ARG A 218 -2.06 -13.43 -23.36
C ARG A 218 -2.94 -14.52 -23.97
N PRO A 219 -3.13 -14.52 -25.31
CA PRO A 219 -3.74 -15.64 -26.00
C PRO A 219 -2.99 -16.92 -25.63
N ALA A 220 -3.73 -17.99 -25.32
CA ALA A 220 -3.07 -19.26 -25.13
C ALA A 220 -2.43 -19.69 -26.45
N GLU A 221 -1.16 -20.10 -26.39
CA GLU A 221 -0.47 -20.69 -27.53
C GLU A 221 -1.34 -21.82 -28.10
N ARG A 222 -1.55 -21.81 -29.42
CA ARG A 222 -2.21 -22.92 -30.11
C ARG A 222 -1.34 -24.16 -29.96
N ARG A 223 -1.52 -24.92 -28.88
CA ARG A 223 -1.09 -26.32 -28.89
C ARG A 223 -1.92 -27.01 -29.97
N ASN A 224 -1.26 -27.80 -30.82
CA ASN A 224 -1.84 -28.67 -31.83
C ASN A 224 -2.79 -29.72 -31.20
N SER A 225 -3.87 -29.31 -30.55
CA SER A 225 -4.91 -30.21 -30.08
C SER A 225 -5.97 -30.27 -31.17
N MET A 226 -6.04 -31.43 -31.80
CA MET A 226 -7.00 -31.87 -32.81
C MET A 226 -8.45 -31.97 -32.27
N VAL A 227 -8.77 -31.19 -31.22
CA VAL A 227 -10.04 -31.21 -30.49
C VAL A 227 -10.40 -29.77 -30.18
N GLY A 228 -11.55 -29.29 -30.67
CA GLY A 228 -12.02 -27.89 -30.66
C GLY A 228 -12.33 -27.29 -29.28
N ARG A 229 -11.44 -27.45 -28.29
CA ARG A 229 -11.57 -26.82 -26.98
C ARG A 229 -11.01 -25.39 -27.08
N ARG A 230 -11.88 -24.38 -26.92
CA ARG A 230 -11.45 -22.98 -26.76
C ARG A 230 -10.46 -22.91 -25.59
N VAL A 231 -9.18 -22.70 -25.89
CA VAL A 231 -8.16 -22.49 -24.85
C VAL A 231 -8.35 -21.07 -24.31
N LYS A 232 -8.66 -20.95 -23.01
CA LYS A 232 -8.86 -19.65 -22.36
C LYS A 232 -7.54 -18.88 -22.32
N ALA A 233 -7.58 -17.57 -22.55
CA ALA A 233 -6.42 -16.69 -22.37
C ALA A 233 -5.82 -16.90 -20.96
N LYS A 234 -4.49 -16.87 -20.87
CA LYS A 234 -3.76 -17.03 -19.61
C LYS A 234 -3.17 -15.68 -19.21
N LEU A 235 -3.38 -15.28 -17.96
CA LEU A 235 -2.71 -14.12 -17.40
C LEU A 235 -1.25 -14.44 -17.11
N HIS A 236 -0.37 -13.49 -17.43
CA HIS A 236 1.05 -13.54 -17.13
C HIS A 236 1.37 -12.46 -16.11
N PRO A 237 1.64 -12.83 -14.84
CA PRO A 237 2.05 -11.89 -13.82
C PRO A 237 3.50 -11.46 -14.03
N GLN A 238 3.76 -10.17 -13.86
CA GLN A 238 5.08 -9.56 -13.76
C GLN A 238 5.08 -8.69 -12.50
N ARG A 239 5.85 -9.13 -11.50
CA ARG A 239 6.06 -8.35 -10.28
C ARG A 239 7.01 -7.18 -10.58
N LEU A 240 6.62 -5.97 -10.19
CA LEU A 240 7.38 -4.73 -10.42
C LEU A 240 8.10 -4.23 -9.16
N THR A 241 8.06 -5.03 -8.11
CA THR A 241 8.62 -4.73 -6.78
C THR A 241 9.36 -5.96 -6.26
N GLU A 242 10.32 -5.74 -5.37
CA GLU A 242 10.96 -6.79 -4.60
C GLU A 242 10.59 -6.60 -3.12
N ASP A 243 10.29 -7.68 -2.41
CA ASP A 243 9.89 -7.59 -1.00
C ASP A 243 11.14 -7.26 -0.16
N HIS A 244 11.16 -6.10 0.50
CA HIS A 244 12.26 -5.66 1.36
C HIS A 244 12.08 -6.17 2.79
N THR A 245 12.33 -7.47 2.98
CA THR A 245 12.19 -8.16 4.27
C THR A 245 13.41 -9.01 4.57
N THR A 246 13.56 -9.46 5.81
CA THR A 246 14.60 -10.42 6.22
C THR A 246 14.48 -11.78 5.55
N LYS A 247 13.34 -12.11 4.91
CA LYS A 247 13.18 -13.31 4.07
C LYS A 247 13.86 -13.17 2.71
N ASN A 248 14.21 -11.95 2.28
CA ASN A 248 14.95 -11.72 1.06
C ASN A 248 16.47 -11.80 1.35
N PRO A 249 17.19 -12.79 0.79
CA PRO A 249 18.61 -12.97 1.10
C PRO A 249 19.50 -11.78 0.73
N LYS A 250 19.16 -11.03 -0.33
CA LYS A 250 19.94 -9.86 -0.76
C LYS A 250 19.79 -8.72 0.24
N GLU A 251 18.57 -8.43 0.65
CA GLU A 251 18.27 -7.38 1.62
C GLU A 251 18.76 -7.74 3.02
N LEU A 252 18.60 -9.01 3.42
CA LEU A 252 19.15 -9.51 4.68
C LEU A 252 20.67 -9.33 4.71
N SER A 253 21.37 -9.71 3.64
CA SER A 253 22.83 -9.53 3.53
C SER A 253 23.23 -8.06 3.60
N ARG A 254 22.46 -7.15 2.97
CA ARG A 254 22.69 -5.70 3.03
C ARG A 254 22.59 -5.18 4.46
N VAL A 255 21.53 -5.55 5.19
CA VAL A 255 21.32 -5.08 6.57
C VAL A 255 22.33 -5.72 7.54
N ALA A 256 22.65 -7.00 7.35
CA ALA A 256 23.62 -7.73 8.17
C ALA A 256 25.07 -7.27 7.99
N ALA A 257 25.38 -6.54 6.91
CA ALA A 257 26.67 -5.87 6.73
C ALA A 257 26.79 -4.57 7.57
N GLY A 258 25.68 -4.09 8.14
CA GLY A 258 25.62 -2.93 9.03
C GLY A 258 25.62 -3.31 10.52
N PRO A 259 25.19 -2.39 11.41
CA PRO A 259 25.21 -2.60 12.86
C PRO A 259 23.97 -3.38 13.39
N ALA A 260 23.15 -3.94 12.51
CA ALA A 260 21.98 -4.72 12.91
C ALA A 260 22.34 -5.99 13.69
N SER A 261 21.59 -6.24 14.75
CA SER A 261 21.45 -7.56 15.36
C SER A 261 20.16 -8.22 14.89
N PHE A 262 20.12 -9.55 14.92
CA PHE A 262 18.94 -10.32 14.50
C PHE A 262 18.44 -11.21 15.64
N VAL A 263 17.14 -11.17 15.88
CA VAL A 263 16.47 -12.04 16.86
C VAL A 263 15.42 -12.88 16.13
N SER A 264 15.45 -14.19 16.32
CA SER A 264 14.40 -15.08 15.80
C SER A 264 13.14 -14.99 16.66
N GLU A 265 11.98 -14.88 16.03
CA GLU A 265 10.69 -14.91 16.74
C GLU A 265 10.27 -16.34 17.08
N GLY A 266 10.86 -16.87 18.17
CA GLY A 266 10.58 -18.21 18.69
C GLY A 266 11.18 -19.35 17.86
N ASP A 267 11.18 -20.55 18.44
CA ASP A 267 11.88 -21.73 17.88
C ASP A 267 11.23 -22.31 16.60
N LYS A 268 10.12 -21.72 16.13
CA LYS A 268 9.26 -22.29 15.06
C LYS A 268 9.02 -21.36 13.87
N THR A 269 9.53 -20.13 13.89
CA THR A 269 9.37 -19.22 12.75
C THR A 269 10.74 -18.92 12.12
N ASP A 270 10.82 -18.98 10.79
CA ASP A 270 11.98 -18.49 10.05
C ASP A 270 12.02 -16.95 10.00
N LEU A 271 11.29 -16.27 10.89
CA LEU A 271 11.19 -14.81 10.91
C LEU A 271 12.32 -14.24 11.75
N GLN A 272 13.22 -13.53 11.08
CA GLN A 272 14.29 -12.76 11.71
C GLN A 272 13.86 -11.31 11.87
N LEU A 273 13.96 -10.79 13.08
CA LEU A 273 13.65 -9.40 13.42
C LEU A 273 14.94 -8.60 13.58
N ILE A 274 14.99 -7.43 12.96
CA ILE A 274 16.11 -6.49 13.02
C ILE A 274 16.01 -5.68 14.32
N CYS A 275 17.09 -5.68 15.08
CA CYS A 275 17.21 -5.06 16.40
C CYS A 275 18.54 -4.32 16.54
N ALA A 276 18.59 -3.37 17.47
CA ALA A 276 19.85 -2.83 17.98
C ALA A 276 20.60 -3.87 18.83
N GLU A 277 21.93 -3.72 18.91
CA GLU A 277 22.78 -4.60 19.70
C GLU A 277 22.34 -4.66 21.17
N GLY A 278 22.22 -5.88 21.71
CA GLY A 278 21.76 -6.11 23.09
C GLY A 278 20.29 -5.77 23.35
N SER A 279 19.50 -5.45 22.33
CA SER A 279 18.10 -5.02 22.43
C SER A 279 17.16 -5.94 21.66
N ARG A 280 15.86 -5.84 21.95
CA ARG A 280 14.77 -6.42 21.13
C ARG A 280 14.06 -5.38 20.26
N TYR A 281 14.49 -4.12 20.31
CA TYR A 281 13.93 -3.02 19.54
C TYR A 281 14.83 -2.66 18.35
N PRO A 282 14.25 -2.20 17.22
CA PRO A 282 12.81 -2.00 17.02
C PRO A 282 12.04 -3.31 16.77
N GLY A 283 12.75 -4.39 16.44
CA GLY A 283 12.14 -5.72 16.29
C GLY A 283 11.26 -5.83 15.06
N ILE A 284 11.74 -5.38 13.90
CA ILE A 284 10.96 -5.38 12.65
C ILE A 284 11.53 -6.35 11.61
N PRO A 285 10.67 -6.99 10.78
CA PRO A 285 11.13 -7.86 9.69
C PRO A 285 11.42 -7.10 8.39
N LEU A 286 11.11 -5.79 8.33
CA LEU A 286 11.30 -4.94 7.16
C LEU A 286 12.73 -4.41 7.09
N THR A 287 13.37 -4.55 5.93
CA THR A 287 14.73 -4.02 5.69
C THR A 287 14.68 -2.60 5.10
N ARG A 288 13.50 -2.16 4.65
CA ARG A 288 13.23 -0.79 4.22
C ARG A 288 11.85 -0.33 4.67
N CYS A 289 11.73 0.89 5.16
CA CYS A 289 10.46 1.55 5.47
C CYS A 289 10.68 3.06 5.67
N LEU A 290 9.59 3.83 5.69
CA LEU A 290 9.61 5.21 6.13
C LEU A 290 9.24 5.28 7.61
N GLY A 291 9.84 6.23 8.33
CA GLY A 291 9.69 6.31 9.79
C GLY A 291 10.58 5.28 10.48
N ASN A 292 10.18 4.81 11.64
CA ASN A 292 10.93 3.87 12.47
C ASN A 292 12.40 4.29 12.63
N LEU A 293 12.63 5.48 13.19
CA LEU A 293 13.96 6.11 13.24
C LEU A 293 15.01 5.21 13.90
N VAL A 294 14.61 4.40 14.90
CA VAL A 294 15.51 3.44 15.55
C VAL A 294 15.96 2.35 14.57
N ALA A 295 15.09 1.91 13.66
CA ALA A 295 15.45 0.93 12.64
C ALA A 295 16.51 1.47 11.67
N GLN A 296 16.47 2.76 11.38
CA GLN A 296 17.39 3.40 10.45
C GLN A 296 18.82 3.44 10.99
N GLU A 297 18.96 3.71 12.28
CA GLU A 297 20.26 3.66 12.99
C GLU A 297 20.89 2.26 12.93
N VAL A 298 20.09 1.21 12.69
CA VAL A 298 20.56 -0.17 12.59
C VAL A 298 20.63 -0.71 11.16
N GLY A 299 20.46 0.14 10.15
CA GLY A 299 20.68 -0.20 8.73
C GLY A 299 19.42 -0.44 7.89
N VAL A 300 18.22 -0.23 8.44
CA VAL A 300 16.99 -0.19 7.66
C VAL A 300 16.98 1.07 6.79
N SER A 301 16.75 0.90 5.48
CA SER A 301 16.87 2.02 4.53
C SER A 301 15.52 2.64 4.21
N THR A 302 15.51 3.94 3.96
CA THR A 302 14.34 4.68 3.44
C THR A 302 14.35 4.77 1.91
N GLU A 303 15.45 4.39 1.27
CA GLU A 303 15.64 4.50 -0.17
C GLU A 303 14.76 3.48 -0.92
N PRO A 304 13.84 3.93 -1.80
CA PRO A 304 13.00 3.02 -2.54
C PRO A 304 13.79 2.28 -3.63
N HIS A 305 13.35 1.07 -3.96
CA HIS A 305 13.65 0.47 -5.25
C HIS A 305 12.72 1.09 -6.30
N VAL A 306 13.27 1.53 -7.43
CA VAL A 306 12.50 2.08 -8.54
C VAL A 306 12.59 1.15 -9.75
N SER A 307 11.47 0.88 -10.40
CA SER A 307 11.38 0.10 -11.63
C SER A 307 10.46 0.77 -12.63
N ASP A 308 10.62 0.45 -13.91
CA ASP A 308 9.71 0.90 -14.97
C ASP A 308 9.29 -0.24 -15.91
N LEU A 309 8.16 -0.05 -16.58
CA LEU A 309 7.62 -0.97 -17.58
C LEU A 309 6.90 -0.20 -18.69
N THR A 310 7.32 -0.39 -19.93
CA THR A 310 6.53 0.02 -21.09
C THR A 310 5.44 -1.02 -21.35
N VAL A 311 4.19 -0.60 -21.21
CA VAL A 311 2.99 -1.40 -21.41
C VAL A 311 2.74 -1.58 -22.90
N ALA A 312 2.71 -2.83 -23.37
CA ALA A 312 2.53 -3.13 -24.79
C ALA A 312 1.21 -2.59 -25.37
N ASP A 313 1.27 -2.01 -26.56
CA ASP A 313 0.08 -1.56 -27.30
C ASP A 313 -0.56 -2.75 -28.03
N ASN A 314 -1.45 -3.43 -27.32
CA ASN A 314 -2.20 -4.57 -27.84
C ASN A 314 -3.56 -4.63 -27.12
N PRO A 315 -4.56 -5.35 -27.67
CA PRO A 315 -5.91 -5.37 -27.10
C PRO A 315 -6.03 -6.31 -25.88
N ASN A 316 -4.94 -6.90 -25.39
CA ASN A 316 -4.99 -7.79 -24.24
C ASN A 316 -5.44 -7.01 -22.99
N ALA A 317 -6.25 -7.66 -22.17
CA ALA A 317 -6.58 -7.17 -20.84
C ALA A 317 -5.30 -7.02 -20.01
N LYS A 318 -5.10 -5.84 -19.41
CA LYS A 318 -3.96 -5.56 -18.54
C LYS A 318 -4.48 -5.04 -17.21
N ILE A 319 -3.90 -5.52 -16.13
CA ILE A 319 -4.32 -5.18 -14.78
C ILE A 319 -3.07 -4.83 -13.98
N LEU A 320 -3.11 -3.71 -13.28
CA LEU A 320 -2.11 -3.33 -12.31
C LEU A 320 -2.70 -3.44 -10.92
N VAL A 321 -1.97 -4.06 -9.99
CA VAL A 321 -2.41 -4.26 -8.60
C VAL A 321 -1.31 -3.81 -7.65
N LEU A 322 -1.67 -2.93 -6.71
CA LEU A 322 -0.87 -2.64 -5.53
C LEU A 322 -1.60 -3.24 -4.32
N ALA A 323 -0.91 -4.03 -3.49
CA ALA A 323 -1.51 -4.57 -2.28
C ALA A 323 -0.52 -4.77 -1.13
N THR A 324 -1.01 -4.67 0.10
CA THR A 324 -0.26 -4.91 1.34
C THR A 324 -0.03 -6.40 1.59
N ASP A 325 0.83 -6.72 2.55
CA ASP A 325 1.16 -8.10 2.89
C ASP A 325 -0.02 -8.87 3.52
N GLY A 326 -0.97 -8.17 4.13
CA GLY A 326 -2.23 -8.76 4.56
C GLY A 326 -2.99 -9.48 3.43
N ILE A 327 -2.75 -9.11 2.17
CA ILE A 327 -3.21 -9.88 1.01
C ILE A 327 -2.09 -10.78 0.48
N MET A 328 -0.91 -10.21 0.27
CA MET A 328 0.17 -10.83 -0.51
C MET A 328 0.95 -11.93 0.24
N GLU A 329 0.77 -12.07 1.55
CA GLU A 329 1.29 -13.17 2.36
C GLU A 329 0.43 -14.44 2.20
N VAL A 330 -0.88 -14.29 1.99
CA VAL A 330 -1.82 -15.42 1.92
C VAL A 330 -2.30 -15.73 0.51
N MET A 331 -2.25 -14.76 -0.41
CA MET A 331 -2.60 -14.92 -1.82
C MET A 331 -1.38 -14.73 -2.71
N GLY A 332 -1.18 -15.63 -3.68
CA GLY A 332 -0.15 -15.45 -4.69
C GLY A 332 -0.54 -14.41 -5.74
N ASP A 333 0.45 -13.80 -6.39
CA ASP A 333 0.29 -12.76 -7.41
C ASP A 333 -0.74 -13.15 -8.50
N MET A 334 -0.69 -14.41 -8.95
CA MET A 334 -1.62 -14.96 -9.93
C MET A 334 -3.05 -15.05 -9.38
N ASP A 335 -3.24 -15.52 -8.14
CA ASP A 335 -4.58 -15.67 -7.55
C ASP A 335 -5.29 -14.31 -7.44
N VAL A 336 -4.55 -13.26 -7.05
CA VAL A 336 -5.06 -11.88 -6.96
C VAL A 336 -5.47 -11.37 -8.34
N LEU A 337 -4.58 -11.43 -9.33
CA LEU A 337 -4.86 -11.01 -10.70
C LEU A 337 -6.01 -11.79 -11.33
N GLN A 338 -6.07 -13.10 -11.10
CA GLN A 338 -7.11 -13.97 -11.63
C GLN A 338 -8.48 -13.64 -11.06
N THR A 339 -8.55 -13.32 -9.77
CA THR A 339 -9.78 -12.91 -9.08
C THR A 339 -10.32 -11.61 -9.70
N ILE A 340 -9.45 -10.60 -9.87
CA ILE A 340 -9.84 -9.31 -10.47
C ILE A 340 -10.23 -9.49 -11.95
N HIS A 341 -9.48 -10.29 -12.70
CA HIS A 341 -9.77 -10.54 -14.11
C HIS A 341 -11.10 -11.25 -14.33
N GLN A 342 -11.48 -12.17 -13.44
CA GLN A 342 -12.77 -12.88 -13.50
C GLN A 342 -13.97 -11.97 -13.29
N ALA A 343 -13.85 -10.97 -12.41
CA ALA A 343 -14.88 -9.96 -12.22
C ALA A 343 -15.09 -9.07 -13.46
N LYS A 344 -14.06 -9.01 -14.34
CA LYS A 344 -13.98 -8.14 -15.52
C LYS A 344 -13.92 -6.66 -15.14
N GLN A 345 -13.57 -5.83 -16.11
CA GLN A 345 -13.46 -4.38 -15.92
C GLN A 345 -14.74 -3.73 -15.38
N ALA A 346 -15.92 -4.16 -15.85
CA ALA A 346 -17.20 -3.58 -15.44
C ALA A 346 -17.58 -3.83 -13.97
N ASN A 347 -16.99 -4.84 -13.32
CA ASN A 347 -17.25 -5.15 -11.91
C ASN A 347 -15.94 -5.10 -11.10
N LEU A 348 -15.07 -4.14 -11.41
CA LEU A 348 -13.74 -4.06 -10.80
C LEU A 348 -13.81 -3.96 -9.26
N GLN A 349 -14.79 -3.22 -8.73
CA GLN A 349 -15.01 -3.11 -7.29
C GLN A 349 -15.34 -4.47 -6.65
N ASP A 350 -16.18 -5.30 -7.29
CA ASP A 350 -16.51 -6.65 -6.82
C ASP A 350 -15.29 -7.57 -6.88
N GLY A 351 -14.43 -7.39 -7.87
CA GLY A 351 -13.16 -8.11 -8.00
C GLY A 351 -12.22 -7.80 -6.82
N VAL A 352 -12.04 -6.52 -6.50
CA VAL A 352 -11.26 -6.06 -5.35
C VAL A 352 -11.88 -6.54 -4.02
N HIS A 353 -13.20 -6.48 -3.89
CA HIS A 353 -13.90 -7.00 -2.72
C HIS A 353 -13.69 -8.51 -2.53
N SER A 354 -13.72 -9.27 -3.63
CA SER A 354 -13.46 -10.71 -3.62
C SER A 354 -12.03 -11.04 -3.22
N VAL A 355 -11.03 -10.25 -3.64
CA VAL A 355 -9.64 -10.42 -3.19
C VAL A 355 -9.54 -10.29 -1.68
N VAL A 356 -10.12 -9.24 -1.09
CA VAL A 356 -10.08 -9.03 0.37
C VAL A 356 -10.79 -10.17 1.11
N ASN A 357 -11.94 -10.64 0.61
CA ASN A 357 -12.66 -11.75 1.23
C ASN A 357 -11.87 -13.07 1.16
N HIS A 358 -11.25 -13.37 0.01
CA HIS A 358 -10.41 -14.55 -0.13
C HIS A 358 -9.18 -14.50 0.78
N ALA A 359 -8.53 -13.34 0.91
CA ALA A 359 -7.41 -13.14 1.82
C ALA A 359 -7.84 -13.34 3.28
N TRP A 360 -8.98 -12.75 3.68
CA TRP A 360 -9.56 -12.94 5.00
C TRP A 360 -9.78 -14.42 5.33
N ASP A 361 -10.40 -15.18 4.43
CA ASP A 361 -10.68 -16.61 4.65
C ASP A 361 -9.39 -17.43 4.76
N LYS A 362 -8.36 -17.10 3.98
CA LYS A 362 -7.05 -17.75 4.08
C LYS A 362 -6.33 -17.42 5.39
N TRP A 363 -6.43 -16.20 5.88
CA TRP A 363 -5.94 -15.86 7.22
C TRP A 363 -6.66 -16.65 8.32
N GLN A 364 -7.99 -16.78 8.24
CA GLN A 364 -8.74 -17.60 9.19
C GLN A 364 -8.33 -19.08 9.14
N ALA A 365 -8.06 -19.61 7.95
CA ALA A 365 -7.55 -20.98 7.81
C ALA A 365 -6.13 -21.14 8.39
N LYS A 366 -5.28 -20.12 8.25
CA LYS A 366 -3.89 -20.12 8.74
C LYS A 366 -3.79 -19.95 10.26
N ALA A 367 -4.51 -18.98 10.82
CA ALA A 367 -4.42 -18.58 12.23
C ALA A 367 -5.53 -19.18 13.12
N GLY A 368 -6.53 -19.85 12.51
CA GLY A 368 -7.69 -20.41 13.19
C GLY A 368 -8.81 -19.40 13.47
N PRO A 369 -9.97 -19.90 13.97
CA PRO A 369 -11.08 -19.04 14.37
C PRO A 369 -10.64 -18.10 15.50
N ASN A 370 -10.81 -16.79 15.31
CA ASN A 370 -10.35 -15.72 16.21
C ASN A 370 -8.81 -15.49 16.23
N GLY A 371 -8.06 -16.12 15.32
CA GLY A 371 -6.63 -15.85 15.14
C GLY A 371 -6.36 -14.47 14.53
N PHE A 372 -5.08 -14.10 14.51
CA PHE A 372 -4.60 -12.87 13.87
C PHE A 372 -4.98 -12.83 12.37
N VAL A 373 -5.41 -11.66 11.92
CA VAL A 373 -5.64 -11.32 10.51
C VAL A 373 -5.03 -9.95 10.31
N ASP A 374 -4.22 -9.76 9.28
CA ASP A 374 -3.63 -8.44 9.08
C ASP A 374 -4.60 -7.44 8.45
N ASP A 375 -4.24 -6.17 8.49
CA ASP A 375 -4.89 -5.13 7.70
C ASP A 375 -4.72 -5.46 6.19
N MET A 376 -5.77 -5.25 5.39
CA MET A 376 -5.80 -5.71 4.00
C MET A 376 -6.18 -4.57 3.06
N THR A 377 -5.24 -4.15 2.22
CA THR A 377 -5.47 -3.08 1.25
C THR A 377 -5.06 -3.49 -0.15
N VAL A 378 -5.93 -3.22 -1.11
CA VAL A 378 -5.68 -3.42 -2.54
C VAL A 378 -6.20 -2.21 -3.34
N CYS A 379 -5.36 -1.75 -4.27
CA CYS A 379 -5.72 -0.82 -5.33
C CYS A 379 -5.49 -1.53 -6.68
N ALA A 380 -6.55 -1.66 -7.48
CA ALA A 380 -6.49 -2.32 -8.77
C ALA A 380 -6.88 -1.36 -9.90
N MET A 381 -6.16 -1.42 -11.02
CA MET A 381 -6.42 -0.61 -12.21
C MET A 381 -6.46 -1.48 -13.46
N TRP A 382 -7.44 -1.26 -14.34
CA TRP A 382 -7.49 -1.88 -15.67
C TRP A 382 -6.85 -0.97 -16.71
N LEU A 383 -5.89 -1.50 -17.47
CA LEU A 383 -5.12 -0.77 -18.48
C LEU A 383 -5.39 -1.31 -19.91
N PRO A 384 -5.23 -0.49 -20.97
CA PRO A 384 -5.08 0.96 -20.91
C PRO A 384 -6.40 1.63 -20.46
N VAL A 385 -6.28 2.79 -19.81
CA VAL A 385 -7.41 3.64 -19.43
C VAL A 385 -7.63 4.65 -20.54
N ALA A 386 -8.87 4.80 -21.02
CA ALA A 386 -9.18 5.88 -21.95
C ALA A 386 -9.07 7.22 -21.21
N LEU A 387 -8.42 8.22 -21.80
CA LEU A 387 -8.39 9.56 -21.22
C LEU A 387 -9.82 10.08 -21.12
N VAL A 388 -10.25 10.43 -19.90
CA VAL A 388 -11.49 11.17 -19.68
C VAL A 388 -11.26 12.59 -20.19
N VAL A 389 -11.75 12.89 -21.40
CA VAL A 389 -11.78 14.24 -21.96
C VAL A 389 -13.07 14.89 -21.46
N ASP A 390 -12.96 16.05 -20.82
CA ASP A 390 -14.15 16.82 -20.47
C ASP A 390 -14.82 17.27 -21.78
N PRO A 391 -16.07 16.90 -22.07
CA PRO A 391 -16.74 17.29 -23.31
C PRO A 391 -16.94 18.81 -23.44
N ASP A 392 -16.72 19.59 -22.37
CA ASP A 392 -16.86 21.05 -22.33
C ASP A 392 -15.53 21.82 -22.46
N GLU A 393 -14.38 21.15 -22.67
CA GLU A 393 -13.10 21.74 -23.13
C GLU A 393 -12.84 21.46 -24.61
#